data_AF-A0A968QNG1-F1
#
_entry.id   AF-A0A968QNG1-F1
#
_cell.length_a   1.000
_cell.length_b   1.000
_cell.length_c   1.000
_cell.angle_alpha   90.00
_cell.angle_beta   90.00
_cell.angle_gamma   90.00
#
_symmetry.space_group_name_H-M   'P 1'
#
loop_
_entity.id
_entity.type
_entity.pdbx_description
1 polymer ?
#
loop_
_entity_poly.entity_id
_entity_poly.type
_entity_poly.pdbx_seq_one_letter_code
_entity_poly.pdbx_strand_id
1 'polypeptide(L)' 'MGINIATLIGINDCILSVYRCHDQTYRFSVVNAMGRTYTCDTCFPTLSSAKFMGISVTERLTIDRDLR' A
#
# COMPACT_ATOMS: atom_id res chain seq x y z
N MET A 1 2.35 -18.42 -8.82
CA MET A 1 1.79 -17.67 -7.68
C MET A 1 1.37 -16.30 -8.19
N GLY A 2 0.11 -16.13 -8.60
CA GLY A 2 -0.37 -14.87 -9.20
C GLY A 2 -0.84 -13.87 -8.14
N ILE A 3 -0.36 -12.64 -8.17
CA ILE A 3 -0.88 -11.53 -7.36
C ILE A 3 -1.83 -10.73 -8.26
N ASN A 4 -3.06 -10.48 -7.82
CA ASN A 4 -3.99 -9.64 -8.57
C ASN A 4 -4.03 -8.23 -7.97
N ILE A 5 -3.56 -7.23 -8.71
CA ILE A 5 -3.62 -5.83 -8.28
C ILE A 5 -5.07 -5.38 -8.34
N ALA A 6 -5.66 -5.13 -7.18
CA ALA A 6 -7.03 -4.69 -7.05
C ALA A 6 -7.16 -3.16 -7.18
N THR A 7 -6.13 -2.41 -6.76
CA THR A 7 -6.13 -0.95 -6.86
C THR A 7 -4.71 -0.39 -6.87
N LEU A 8 -4.54 0.77 -7.51
CA LEU A 8 -3.33 1.58 -7.50
C LEU A 8 -3.72 3.03 -7.21
N ILE A 9 -3.05 3.66 -6.24
CA ILE A 9 -3.34 5.03 -5.81
C ILE A 9 -2.04 5.80 -5.70
N GLY A 10 -1.96 6.96 -6.35
CA GLY A 10 -0.86 7.92 -6.19
C GLY A 10 -1.15 8.91 -5.07
N ILE A 11 -0.23 9.07 -4.12
CA ILE A 11 -0.33 9.99 -2.98
C ILE A 11 1.06 10.55 -2.69
N ASN A 12 1.27 11.86 -2.83
CA ASN A 12 2.50 12.58 -2.47
C ASN A 12 3.80 11.82 -2.82
N ASP A 13 4.03 11.61 -4.12
CA ASP A 13 5.19 10.89 -4.67
C ASP A 13 5.34 9.41 -4.23
N CYS A 14 4.28 8.85 -3.67
CA CYS A 14 4.16 7.43 -3.36
C CYS A 14 3.05 6.79 -4.20
N ILE A 15 3.25 5.52 -4.54
CA ILE A 15 2.28 4.65 -5.19
C ILE A 15 1.91 3.56 -4.19
N LEU A 16 0.66 3.56 -3.76
CA LEU A 16 0.05 2.49 -2.99
C LEU A 16 -0.54 1.46 -3.97
N SER A 17 -0.06 0.23 -3.91
CA SER A 17 -0.63 -0.93 -4.59
C SER A 17 -1.36 -1.80 -3.58
N VAL A 18 -2.67 -1.99 -3.75
CA VAL A 18 -3.43 -2.98 -2.97
C VAL A 18 -3.71 -4.17 -3.87
N TYR A 19 -3.41 -5.36 -3.38
CA TYR A 19 -3.51 -6.58 -4.15
C TYR A 19 -4.22 -7.68 -3.35
N ARG A 20 -4.92 -8.53 -4.08
CA ARG A 20 -5.61 -9.71 -3.55
C ARG A 20 -4.71 -10.93 -3.66
N CYS A 21 -4.53 -11.62 -2.55
CA CYS A 21 -3.76 -12.84 -2.42
C CYS A 21 -4.61 -14.10 -2.70
N HIS A 22 -3.97 -15.26 -2.84
CA HIS A 22 -4.64 -16.55 -3.06
C HIS A 22 -5.56 -16.97 -1.92
N ASP A 23 -5.22 -16.56 -0.70
CA ASP A 23 -6.03 -16.74 0.51
C ASP A 23 -7.28 -15.83 0.54
N GLN A 24 -7.58 -15.16 -0.59
CA GLN A 24 -8.67 -14.19 -0.76
C GLN A 24 -8.58 -12.94 0.11
N THR A 25 -7.48 -12.76 0.85
CA THR A 25 -7.23 -11.55 1.63
C THR A 25 -6.58 -10.47 0.78
N TYR A 26 -6.64 -9.24 1.27
CA TYR A 26 -5.99 -8.09 0.67
C TYR A 26 -4.74 -7.73 1.46
N ARG A 27 -3.71 -7.32 0.75
CA ARG A 27 -2.47 -6.75 1.30
C ARG A 27 -2.08 -5.55 0.46
N PHE A 28 -1.09 -4.79 0.91
CA PHE A 28 -0.64 -3.65 0.15
C PHE A 28 0.86 -3.42 0.24
N SER A 29 1.39 -2.74 -0.76
CA SER A 29 2.74 -2.21 -0.77
C SER A 29 2.71 -0.74 -1.18
N VAL A 30 3.64 0.04 -0.63
CA VAL A 30 3.84 1.45 -0.97
C VAL A 30 5.23 1.58 -1.54
N VAL A 31 5.33 2.13 -2.75
CA VAL A 31 6.61 2.45 -3.40
C VAL A 31 6.70 3.94 -3.54
N ASN A 32 7.81 4.54 -3.16
CA ASN A 32 8.00 5.98 -3.29
C ASN A 32 8.89 6.34 -4.48
N ALA A 33 8.97 7.63 -4.83
CA ALA A 33 9.73 8.11 -6.00
C ALA A 33 11.25 7.81 -5.95
N MET A 34 11.80 7.45 -4.77
CA MET A 34 13.20 7.00 -4.68
C MET A 34 13.35 5.49 -4.85
N GLY A 35 12.26 4.78 -5.20
CA GLY A 35 12.22 3.32 -5.32
C GLY A 35 12.20 2.57 -3.97
N ARG A 36 12.05 3.25 -2.83
CA ARG A 36 11.94 2.54 -1.54
C ARG A 36 10.55 1.96 -1.42
N THR A 37 10.49 0.71 -0.98
CA THR A 37 9.27 -0.06 -0.86
C THR A 37 8.97 -0.37 0.59
N TYR A 38 7.73 -0.16 1.01
CA TYR A 38 7.15 -0.66 2.24
C TYR A 38 6.10 -1.71 1.88
N THR A 39 6.19 -2.91 2.43
CA THR A 39 5.18 -3.96 2.23
C THR A 39 4.49 -4.23 3.56
N CYS A 40 3.16 -4.24 3.54
CA CYS A 40 2.35 -4.60 4.70
C CYS A 40 1.96 -6.08 4.60
N ASP A 41 2.49 -6.89 5.52
CA ASP A 41 2.15 -8.32 5.62
C ASP A 41 0.84 -8.59 6.36
N THR A 42 0.22 -7.55 6.93
CA THR A 42 -1.10 -7.68 7.54
C THR A 42 -2.14 -8.02 6.47
N CYS A 43 -2.92 -9.06 6.75
CA CYS A 43 -4.01 -9.50 5.88
C CYS A 43 -5.30 -8.76 6.23
N PHE A 44 -5.95 -8.22 5.21
CA PHE A 44 -7.22 -7.50 5.35
C PHE A 44 -8.35 -8.31 4.70
N PRO A 45 -9.51 -8.43 5.35
CA PRO A 45 -10.63 -9.21 4.80
C PRO A 45 -11.32 -8.51 3.62
N THR A 46 -11.15 -7.20 3.46
CA THR A 46 -11.80 -6.43 2.40
C THR A 46 -10.84 -5.45 1.74
N LEU A 47 -11.13 -5.10 0.48
CA LEU A 47 -10.36 -4.10 -0.27
C LEU A 47 -10.41 -2.74 0.45
N SER A 48 -11.57 -2.37 0.99
CA SER A 48 -11.76 -1.07 1.65
C SER A 48 -10.91 -0.91 2.91
N SER A 49 -10.78 -1.96 3.74
CA SER A 49 -9.93 -1.89 4.95
C SER A 49 -8.44 -1.82 4.59
N ALA A 50 -8.00 -2.61 3.60
CA ALA A 50 -6.63 -2.52 3.09
C ALA A 50 -6.31 -1.14 2.49
N LYS A 51 -7.25 -0.57 1.71
CA LYS A 51 -7.11 0.78 1.14
C LYS A 51 -7.02 1.84 2.22
N PHE A 52 -7.94 1.83 3.19
CA PHE A 52 -7.96 2.79 4.29
C PHE A 52 -6.64 2.77 5.07
N MET A 53 -6.17 1.57 5.44
CA MET A 53 -4.90 1.44 6.15
C MET A 53 -3.71 1.85 5.28
N GLY A 54 -3.69 1.42 4.02
CA GLY A 54 -2.63 1.76 3.07
C GLY A 54 -2.48 3.26 2.83
N ILE A 55 -3.61 3.99 2.72
CA ILE A 55 -3.61 5.45 2.58
C ILE A 55 -2.99 6.09 3.84
N SER A 56 -3.46 5.70 5.03
CA SER A 56 -2.95 6.25 6.29
C SER A 56 -1.45 5.98 6.49
N VAL A 57 -0.96 4.79 6.10
CA VAL A 57 0.49 4.50 6.12
C VAL A 57 1.24 5.36 5.11
N THR A 58 0.71 5.51 3.89
CA THR A 58 1.34 6.30 2.84
C THR A 58 1.50 7.76 3.26
N GLU A 59 0.44 8.35 3.84
CA GLU A 59 0.47 9.73 4.36
C GLU A 59 1.54 9.91 5.45
N ARG A 60 1.64 8.97 6.39
CA ARG A 60 2.69 9.00 7.43
C ARG A 60 4.10 8.92 6.83
N LEU A 61 4.32 8.00 5.88
CA LEU A 61 5.60 7.85 5.20
C LEU A 61 6.00 9.09 4.40
N THR A 62 5.02 9.81 3.85
CA THR A 62 5.27 11.10 3.20
C THR A 62 5.67 12.17 4.22
N ILE A 63 4.97 12.28 5.36
CA ILE A 63 5.29 13.27 6.39
C ILE A 63 6.72 13.06 6.92
N ASP A 64 7.13 11.82 7.19
CA ASP A 64 8.49 11.49 7.63
C ASP A 64 9.59 11.87 6.62
N ARG A 65 9.24 12.03 5.33
CA ARG A 65 10.18 12.50 4.31
C ARG A 65 10.34 14.01 4.27
N ASP A 66 9.28 14.76 4.57
CA ASP A 66 9.30 16.23 4.55
C ASP A 66 10.15 16.80 5.70
N LEU A 67 10.30 16.01 6.78
CA LEU A 67 11.08 16.38 7.98
C LEU A 67 12.60 16.12 7.86
N ARG A 68 13.10 15.60 6.73
CA ARG A 68 14.51 15.22 6.52
C ARG A 68 15.18 16.01 5.42
#